data_AF-J3NKT0-F1
#
_entry.id   AF-J3NKT0-F1
#
_cell.length_a   1.000
_cell.length_b   1.000
_cell.length_c   1.000
_cell.angle_alpha   90.00
_cell.angle_beta   90.00
_cell.angle_gamma   90.00
#
_symmetry.space_group_name_H-M   'P 1'
#
loop_
_entity.id
_entity.type
_entity.pdbx_description
1 polymer ?
#
loop_
_entity_poly.entity_id
_entity_poly.type
_entity_poly.pdbx_seq_one_letter_code
_entity_poly.pdbx_strand_id
1 'polypeptide(L)'
;MPPNMAGMMPQRRPQMPQQGQLSQVVYSALIEQPQIQHGWQAGVQIADRLGKVTTLVSNAILANPGVDGTKAAQFGINFEKKLFHEMPDKVGA
;
A
#
# COMPACT_ATOMS: atom_id res chain seq x y z
N MET A 1 -32.96 -27.31 -31.83
CA MET A 1 -31.72 -27.48 -31.05
C MET A 1 -30.85 -26.25 -31.28
N PRO A 2 -30.68 -25.33 -30.31
CA PRO A 2 -29.73 -24.24 -30.45
C PRO A 2 -28.31 -24.66 -30.03
N PRO A 3 -27.24 -24.07 -30.61
CA PRO A 3 -25.86 -24.48 -30.37
C PRO A 3 -25.29 -23.91 -29.06
N ASN A 4 -24.51 -24.73 -28.36
CA ASN A 4 -23.72 -24.37 -27.18
C ASN A 4 -22.76 -23.20 -27.48
N MET A 5 -22.98 -22.06 -26.81
CA MET A 5 -21.92 -21.05 -26.61
C MET A 5 -21.05 -21.49 -25.43
N ALA A 6 -20.13 -22.41 -25.69
CA ALA A 6 -19.07 -22.74 -24.77
C ALA A 6 -17.91 -21.73 -24.93
N GLY A 7 -17.48 -21.14 -23.81
CA GLY A 7 -16.09 -20.73 -23.64
C GLY A 7 -15.77 -19.27 -23.93
N MET A 8 -16.09 -18.39 -22.99
CA MET A 8 -15.23 -17.24 -22.69
C MET A 8 -15.15 -17.10 -21.18
N MET A 9 -14.22 -17.85 -20.56
CA MET A 9 -13.85 -17.58 -19.17
C MET A 9 -13.19 -16.20 -19.16
N PRO A 10 -13.72 -15.19 -18.44
CA PRO A 10 -13.05 -13.92 -18.32
C PRO A 10 -11.74 -14.16 -17.59
N GLN A 11 -10.65 -13.98 -18.33
CA GLN A 11 -9.29 -13.98 -17.80
C GLN A 11 -9.26 -12.91 -16.71
N ARG A 12 -9.29 -13.33 -15.44
CA ARG A 12 -9.21 -12.46 -14.27
C ARG A 12 -7.84 -11.78 -14.32
N ARG A 13 -7.79 -10.61 -14.95
CA ARG A 13 -6.65 -9.70 -14.81
C ARG A 13 -6.46 -9.49 -13.30
N PRO A 14 -5.22 -9.52 -12.78
CA PRO A 14 -4.96 -9.15 -11.41
C PRO A 14 -5.64 -7.81 -11.16
N GLN A 15 -6.66 -7.82 -10.30
CA GLN A 15 -7.48 -6.66 -10.03
C GLN A 15 -6.54 -5.69 -9.31
N MET A 16 -6.04 -4.67 -10.03
CA MET A 16 -5.32 -3.59 -9.38
C MET A 16 -6.22 -3.08 -8.25
N PRO A 17 -5.71 -2.97 -7.01
CA PRO A 17 -6.47 -2.32 -5.96
C PRO A 17 -6.81 -0.93 -6.49
N GLN A 18 -8.10 -0.65 -6.63
CA GLN A 18 -8.58 0.66 -7.03
C GLN A 18 -7.92 1.67 -6.08
N GLN A 19 -7.31 2.75 -6.56
CA GLN A 19 -6.47 3.65 -5.74
C GLN A 19 -7.15 4.09 -4.42
N GLY A 20 -8.49 4.21 -4.41
CA GLY A 20 -9.27 4.47 -3.20
C GLY A 20 -9.19 3.37 -2.15
N GLN A 21 -9.22 2.09 -2.55
CA GLN A 21 -9.09 0.94 -1.65
C GLN A 21 -7.70 0.88 -1.02
N LEU A 22 -6.64 1.16 -1.79
CA LEU A 22 -5.27 1.18 -1.28
C LEU A 22 -5.11 2.27 -0.21
N SER A 23 -5.59 3.49 -0.50
CA SER A 23 -5.49 4.62 0.43
C SER A 23 -6.21 4.32 1.75
N GLN A 24 -7.37 3.66 1.69
CA GLN A 24 -8.11 3.28 2.89
C GLN A 24 -7.36 2.24 3.73
N VAL A 25 -6.81 1.19 3.09
CA VAL A 25 -6.03 0.14 3.77
C VAL A 25 -4.79 0.72 4.45
N VAL A 26 -4.05 1.58 3.75
CA VAL A 26 -2.86 2.23 4.31
C VAL A 26 -3.24 3.14 5.47
N TYR A 27 -4.30 3.95 5.33
CA TYR A 27 -4.74 4.84 6.39
C TYR A 27 -5.13 4.08 7.66
N SER A 28 -5.94 3.03 7.53
CA SER A 28 -6.28 2.13 8.65
C SER A 28 -5.03 1.59 9.35
N ALA A 29 -4.03 1.15 8.59
CA ALA A 29 -2.80 0.61 9.17
C ALA A 29 -1.92 1.65 9.89
N LEU A 30 -2.01 2.93 9.51
CA LEU A 30 -1.28 4.03 10.12
C LEU A 30 -1.94 4.52 11.42
N ILE A 31 -3.28 4.57 11.47
CA ILE A 31 -4.01 5.02 12.67
C ILE A 31 -3.95 3.99 13.80
N GLU A 32 -3.83 2.70 13.48
CA GLU A 32 -3.68 1.61 14.47
C GLU A 32 -2.33 1.65 15.19
N GLN A 33 -1.38 2.49 14.76
CA GLN A 33 -0.09 2.59 15.44
C GLN A 33 -0.18 3.36 16.77
N PRO A 34 0.56 2.90 17.80
CA PRO A 34 0.66 3.59 19.07
C PRO A 34 1.08 5.05 18.88
N GLN A 35 0.31 5.97 19.46
CA GLN A 35 0.45 7.41 19.25
C GLN A 35 1.64 8.03 19.99
N ILE A 36 2.38 7.25 20.78
CA ILE A 36 3.52 7.78 21.52
C ILE A 36 4.72 7.89 20.56
N GLN A 37 4.79 9.02 19.87
CA GLN A 37 5.87 9.39 18.96
C GLN A 37 6.76 10.42 19.65
N HIS A 38 8.09 10.26 19.53
CA HIS A 38 9.07 11.15 20.15
C HIS A 38 10.01 11.74 19.10
N GLY A 39 10.62 12.90 19.41
CA GLY A 39 11.58 13.54 18.53
C GLY A 39 11.00 13.94 17.17
N TRP A 40 11.68 13.56 16.08
CA TRP A 40 11.32 13.97 14.72
C TRP A 40 9.97 13.40 14.26
N GLN A 41 9.59 12.22 14.76
CA GLN A 41 8.34 11.54 14.42
C GLN A 41 7.12 12.38 14.83
N ALA A 42 7.20 13.06 15.99
CA ALA A 42 6.11 13.89 16.51
C ALA A 42 5.71 15.05 15.58
N GLY A 43 6.61 15.47 14.69
CA GLY A 43 6.34 16.49 13.68
C GLY A 43 5.78 15.96 12.37
N VAL A 44 5.61 14.63 12.21
CA VAL A 44 5.20 14.01 10.95
C VAL A 44 3.70 13.76 10.93
N GLN A 45 3.02 14.36 9.96
CA GLN A 45 1.58 14.21 9.81
C GLN A 45 1.21 12.85 9.20
N ILE A 46 0.12 12.24 9.66
CA ILE A 46 -0.39 10.98 9.10
C ILE A 46 -0.69 11.13 7.61
N ALA A 47 -1.19 12.29 7.16
CA ALA A 47 -1.46 12.57 5.76
C ALA A 47 -0.21 12.46 4.87
N ASP A 48 0.94 12.96 5.36
CA ASP A 48 2.21 12.85 4.64
C ASP A 48 2.67 11.40 4.53
N ARG A 49 2.53 10.63 5.62
CA ARG A 49 2.88 9.20 5.66
C ARG A 49 2.00 8.41 4.69
N LEU A 50 0.69 8.64 4.73
CA LEU A 50 -0.28 8.03 3.82
C LEU A 50 0.09 8.28 2.35
N GLY A 51 0.35 9.53 1.98
CA GLY A 51 0.71 9.90 0.61
C GLY A 51 1.99 9.19 0.12
N LYS A 52 3.01 9.14 0.97
CA LYS A 52 4.29 8.46 0.66
C LYS A 52 4.11 6.95 0.49
N VAL A 53 3.40 6.28 1.39
CA VAL A 53 3.18 4.82 1.32
C VAL A 53 2.32 4.46 0.12
N THR A 54 1.22 5.17 -0.13
CA THR A 54 0.35 4.92 -1.28
C THR A 54 1.10 5.10 -2.60
N THR A 55 1.97 6.11 -2.68
CA THR A 55 2.84 6.34 -3.85
C THR A 55 3.84 5.22 -4.03
N LEU A 56 4.52 4.80 -2.95
CA LEU A 56 5.47 3.69 -2.96
C LEU A 56 4.82 2.39 -3.48
N VAL A 57 3.67 2.02 -2.91
CA VAL A 57 2.96 0.78 -3.28
C VAL A 57 2.46 0.86 -4.73
N SER A 58 1.89 2.00 -5.13
CA SER A 58 1.42 2.19 -6.51
C SER A 58 2.57 2.03 -7.51
N ASN A 59 3.71 2.67 -7.25
CA ASN A 59 4.89 2.56 -8.10
C ASN A 59 5.46 1.13 -8.13
N ALA A 60 5.46 0.43 -6.99
CA ALA A 60 5.90 -0.96 -6.92
C ALA A 60 5.03 -1.89 -7.78
N ILE A 61 3.70 -1.69 -7.78
CA ILE A 61 2.76 -2.45 -8.61
C ILE A 61 2.98 -2.13 -10.10
N LEU A 62 3.11 -0.84 -10.44
CA LEU A 62 3.33 -0.41 -11.82
C LEU A 62 4.65 -0.93 -12.40
N ALA A 63 5.71 -0.96 -11.58
CA ALA A 63 7.02 -1.44 -11.99
C ALA A 63 7.10 -2.98 -12.13
N ASN A 64 6.20 -3.72 -11.47
CA ASN A 64 6.22 -5.18 -11.43
C ASN A 64 4.89 -5.77 -11.93
N PRO A 65 4.73 -5.93 -13.26
CA PRO A 65 3.55 -6.54 -13.84
C PRO A 65 3.31 -7.94 -13.27
N GLY A 66 2.12 -8.16 -12.68
CA GLY A 66 1.74 -9.45 -12.08
C GLY A 66 2.00 -9.57 -10.58
N VAL A 67 2.56 -8.54 -9.92
CA VAL A 67 2.63 -8.52 -8.46
C VAL A 67 1.21 -8.44 -7.86
N ASP A 68 0.99 -9.19 -6.79
CA ASP A 68 -0.27 -9.12 -6.04
C ASP A 68 -0.35 -7.78 -5.30
N GLY A 69 -1.38 -6.98 -5.62
CA GLY A 69 -1.53 -5.64 -5.06
C GLY A 69 -1.73 -5.62 -3.55
N THR A 70 -2.33 -6.67 -2.98
CA THR A 70 -2.50 -6.81 -1.52
C THR A 70 -1.16 -7.07 -0.85
N LYS A 71 -0.34 -7.96 -1.41
CA LYS A 71 1.02 -8.22 -0.91
C LYS A 71 1.91 -6.99 -1.04
N ALA A 72 1.80 -6.24 -2.13
CA ALA A 72 2.53 -4.98 -2.30
C ALA A 72 2.12 -3.94 -1.25
N ALA A 73 0.83 -3.82 -0.95
CA ALA A 73 0.33 -2.93 0.10
C ALA A 73 0.85 -3.32 1.49
N GLN A 74 0.79 -4.61 1.84
CA GLN A 74 1.32 -5.12 3.10
C GLN A 74 2.82 -4.86 3.24
N PHE A 75 3.59 -5.08 2.17
CA PHE A 75 5.01 -4.76 2.15
C PHE A 75 5.25 -3.27 2.41
N GLY A 76 4.59 -2.38 1.66
CA GLY A 76 4.77 -0.93 1.80
C GLY A 76 4.39 -0.41 3.19
N ILE A 77 3.31 -0.94 3.78
CA ILE A 77 2.92 -0.65 5.15
C ILE A 77 4.02 -1.09 6.12
N ASN A 78 4.44 -2.37 6.08
CA ASN A 78 5.43 -2.88 7.02
C ASN A 78 6.79 -2.17 6.91
N PHE A 79 7.21 -1.87 5.68
CA PHE A 79 8.41 -1.10 5.40
C PHE A 79 8.35 0.28 6.04
N GLU A 80 7.24 1.00 5.83
CA GLU A 80 7.06 2.32 6.43
C GLU A 80 7.03 2.27 7.95
N LYS A 81 6.31 1.29 8.53
CA LYS A 81 6.25 1.13 9.98
C LYS A 81 7.65 0.95 10.55
N LYS A 82 8.46 0.09 9.93
CA LYS A 82 9.83 -0.19 10.33
C LYS A 82 10.69 1.08 10.27
N LEU A 83 10.70 1.76 9.12
CA LEU A 83 11.47 2.99 8.96
C LEU A 83 11.05 4.07 9.94
N PHE A 84 9.74 4.26 10.11
CA PHE A 84 9.24 5.32 10.96
C PHE A 84 9.68 5.14 12.41
N HIS A 85 9.76 3.91 12.91
CA HIS A 85 10.12 3.62 14.31
C HIS A 85 11.62 3.46 14.55
N GLU A 86 12.34 2.89 13.59
CA GLU A 86 13.74 2.50 13.77
C GLU A 86 14.73 3.57 13.26
N MET A 87 14.31 4.49 12.39
CA MET A 87 15.22 5.50 11.86
C MET A 87 15.55 6.59 12.92
N PRO A 88 16.83 6.95 13.06
CA PRO A 88 17.28 7.92 14.07
C PRO A 88 16.79 9.34 13.79
N ASP A 89 16.53 9.68 12.53
CA ASP A 89 16.05 10.98 12.10
C ASP A 89 15.06 10.88 10.92
N LYS A 90 14.48 12.02 10.54
CA LYS A 90 13.52 12.16 9.44
C LYS A 90 14.16 12.05 8.05
N VAL A 91 15.47 12.28 7.95
CA VAL A 91 16.20 12.37 6.67
C VAL A 91 16.61 10.97 6.20
N GLY A 92 16.91 10.06 7.12
CA GLY A 92 17.13 8.64 6.88
C GLY A 92 18.30 8.34 5.93
N ALA A 93 19.53 8.45 6.46
CA ALA A 93 20.85 8.22 5.84
C ALA A 93 21.27 9.17 4.71
#